data_AF-V5I6Y7-F1
#
_entry.id   AF-V5I6Y7-F1
#
_cell.length_a   1.000
_cell.length_b   1.000
_cell.length_c   1.000
_cell.angle_alpha   90.00
_cell.angle_beta   90.00
_cell.angle_gamma   90.00
#
_symmetry.space_group_name_H-M   'P 1'
#
loop_
_entity.id
_entity.type
_entity.pdbx_description
1 polymer ?
#
loop_
_entity_poly.entity_id
_entity_poly.type
_entity_poly.pdbx_seq_one_letter_code
_entity_poly.pdbx_strand_id
1 'polypeptide(L)'
;DDLRCNKDIRGDIRKTRTICANGWGYITEIGYQIKNNDWFTLIEVCYDDDNGVTFYTAHNLYGNEIKYSARITDRPGFSTDGLGPGIAASLAYTQNFQKSTF
;
A
#
# COMPACT_ATOMS: atom_id res chain seq x y z
N ASP A 1 -27.95 0.28 -3.03
CA ASP A 1 -26.89 0.51 -4.02
C ASP A 1 -26.09 -0.75 -4.23
N ASP A 2 -25.96 -1.20 -5.48
CA ASP A 2 -25.17 -2.38 -5.85
C ASP A 2 -23.74 -1.91 -6.17
N LEU A 3 -22.74 -2.40 -5.45
CA LEU A 3 -21.34 -2.00 -5.63
C LEU A 3 -20.74 -2.82 -6.77
N ARG A 4 -20.62 -2.22 -7.96
CA ARG A 4 -20.08 -2.90 -9.16
C ARG A 4 -18.71 -2.37 -9.52
N CYS A 5 -17.75 -3.28 -9.68
CA CYS A 5 -16.44 -2.95 -10.24
C CYS A 5 -16.62 -2.53 -11.71
N ASN A 6 -16.26 -1.29 -12.05
CA ASN A 6 -16.36 -0.74 -13.39
C ASN A 6 -14.98 -0.45 -14.03
N LYS A 7 -13.90 -0.69 -13.29
CA LYS A 7 -12.50 -0.55 -13.71
C LYS A 7 -11.64 -1.55 -12.95
N ASP A 8 -10.45 -1.82 -13.46
CA ASP A 8 -9.43 -2.56 -12.71
C ASP A 8 -9.13 -1.83 -11.41
N ILE A 9 -9.29 -2.54 -10.31
CA ILE A 9 -9.08 -1.97 -8.99
C ILE A 9 -7.59 -2.10 -8.64
N ARG A 10 -6.88 -0.98 -8.69
CA ARG A 10 -5.59 -0.81 -8.02
C ARG A 10 -5.82 -0.23 -6.63
N GLY A 11 -5.03 -0.68 -5.66
CA GLY A 11 -5.04 -0.06 -4.33
C GLY A 11 -4.53 1.37 -4.43
N ASP A 12 -5.23 2.29 -3.79
CA ASP A 12 -4.81 3.66 -3.59
C ASP A 12 -4.13 3.78 -2.21
N ILE A 13 -3.45 4.91 -1.98
CA ILE A 13 -2.78 5.21 -0.71
C ILE A 13 -3.42 6.42 -0.03
N ARG A 14 -3.68 6.30 1.27
CA ARG A 14 -4.09 7.40 2.15
C ARG A 14 -3.10 7.58 3.28
N LYS A 15 -2.35 8.69 3.25
CA LYS A 15 -1.48 9.08 4.38
C LYS A 15 -2.32 9.62 5.52
N THR A 16 -2.10 9.12 6.73
CA THR A 16 -2.79 9.59 7.93
C THR A 16 -1.87 10.49 8.76
N ARG A 17 -2.41 11.08 9.83
CA ARG A 17 -1.63 11.80 10.85
C ARG A 17 -1.34 10.94 12.08
N THR A 18 -1.68 9.66 12.03
CA THR A 18 -1.50 8.74 13.16
C THR A 18 -0.03 8.37 13.25
N ILE A 19 0.60 8.74 14.36
CA ILE A 19 2.00 8.42 14.66
C ILE A 19 2.11 6.94 15.03
N CYS A 20 3.18 6.29 14.59
CA CYS A 20 3.51 4.90 14.91
C CYS A 20 5.00 4.75 15.22
N ALA A 21 5.43 3.52 15.55
CA ALA A 21 6.82 3.18 15.85
C ALA A 21 7.50 4.17 16.83
N ASN A 22 6.84 4.52 17.95
CA ASN A 22 7.37 5.47 18.95
C ASN A 22 7.76 6.86 18.41
N GLY A 23 7.05 7.37 17.39
CA GLY A 23 7.33 8.70 16.83
C GLY A 23 8.18 8.70 15.57
N TRP A 24 8.65 7.54 15.14
CA TRP A 24 9.56 7.43 13.98
C TRP A 24 8.82 7.31 12.65
N GLY A 25 7.50 7.12 12.64
CA GLY A 25 6.73 7.03 11.41
C GLY A 25 5.27 7.42 11.56
N TYR A 26 4.56 7.37 10.44
CA TYR A 26 3.13 7.60 10.36
C TYR A 26 2.41 6.41 9.71
N ILE A 27 1.17 6.18 10.11
CA ILE A 27 0.32 5.17 9.46
C ILE A 27 -0.07 5.67 8.07
N THR A 28 0.20 4.82 7.10
CA THR A 28 -0.24 4.93 5.71
C THR A 28 -1.15 3.76 5.40
N GLU A 29 -2.33 4.04 4.87
CA GLU A 29 -3.33 3.03 4.55
C GLU A 29 -3.31 2.75 3.05
N ILE A 30 -3.26 1.47 2.70
CA ILE A 30 -3.45 0.99 1.33
C ILE A 30 -4.86 0.39 1.25
N GLY A 31 -5.65 0.85 0.29
CA GLY A 31 -7.08 0.55 0.28
C GLY A 31 -7.81 1.06 -0.96
N TYR A 32 -9.12 1.26 -0.81
CA TYR A 32 -9.98 1.75 -1.89
C TYR A 32 -10.90 2.87 -1.41
N GLN A 33 -11.08 3.88 -2.26
CA GLN A 33 -12.16 4.84 -2.11
C GLN A 33 -13.46 4.25 -2.68
N ILE A 34 -14.39 3.85 -1.80
CA ILE A 34 -15.66 3.23 -2.19
C ILE A 34 -16.69 4.31 -2.59
N LYS A 35 -16.81 5.37 -1.78
CA LYS A 35 -17.62 6.57 -2.03
C LYS A 35 -16.86 7.78 -1.49
N ASN A 36 -17.25 9.03 -1.80
CA ASN A 36 -16.48 10.24 -1.42
C ASN A 36 -15.97 10.30 0.03
N ASN A 37 -16.72 9.76 1.00
CA ASN A 37 -16.34 9.75 2.41
C ASN A 37 -16.17 8.34 3.00
N ASP A 38 -16.05 7.32 2.15
CA ASP A 38 -15.94 5.92 2.56
C ASP A 38 -14.66 5.31 1.98
N TRP A 39 -13.67 5.20 2.86
CA TRP A 39 -12.38 4.60 2.56
C TRP A 39 -12.28 3.26 3.25
N PHE A 40 -11.95 2.24 2.47
CA PHE A 40 -11.77 0.89 2.96
C PHE A 40 -10.29 0.53 2.98
N THR A 41 -9.72 0.42 4.18
CA THR A 41 -8.32 0.05 4.40
C THR A 41 -8.17 -1.48 4.31
N LEU A 42 -7.25 -1.94 3.45
CA LEU A 42 -6.83 -3.33 3.35
C LEU A 42 -5.56 -3.61 4.16
N ILE A 43 -4.62 -2.66 4.08
CA ILE A 43 -3.29 -2.76 4.65
C ILE A 43 -3.01 -1.47 5.40
N GLU A 44 -2.57 -1.58 6.63
CA GLU A 44 -1.92 -0.48 7.33
C GLU A 44 -0.41 -0.67 7.27
N VAL A 45 0.31 0.42 7.01
CA VAL A 45 1.77 0.46 6.93
C VAL A 45 2.25 1.53 7.90
N CYS A 46 3.06 1.17 8.88
CA CYS A 46 3.82 2.16 9.63
C CYS A 46 5.08 2.50 8.85
N TYR A 47 5.15 3.74 8.35
CA TYR A 47 6.13 4.14 7.37
C TYR A 47 6.84 5.44 7.77
N ASP A 48 8.16 5.44 7.58
CA ASP A 48 9.02 6.61 7.62
C ASP A 48 9.17 7.15 6.20
N ASP A 49 8.46 8.24 5.90
CA ASP A 49 8.49 8.90 4.60
C ASP A 49 9.87 9.50 4.27
N ASP A 50 10.64 9.93 5.28
CA ASP A 50 11.91 10.63 5.09
C ASP A 50 13.02 9.65 4.71
N ASN A 51 13.04 8.47 5.34
CA ASN A 51 14.06 7.44 5.09
C ASN A 51 13.59 6.32 4.16
N GLY A 52 12.31 6.31 3.78
CA GLY A 52 11.71 5.28 2.95
C GLY A 52 11.63 3.91 3.62
N VAL A 53 11.47 3.88 4.96
CA VAL A 53 11.52 2.66 5.76
C VAL A 53 10.13 2.24 6.21
N THR A 54 9.81 0.97 6.00
CA THR A 54 8.61 0.35 6.60
C THR A 54 8.98 -0.31 7.93
N PHE A 55 8.37 0.12 9.03
CA PHE A 55 8.59 -0.50 10.34
C PHE A 55 7.76 -1.76 10.53
N TYR A 56 6.48 -1.71 10.14
CA TYR A 56 5.60 -2.86 10.14
C TYR A 56 4.44 -2.66 9.17
N THR A 57 3.80 -3.77 8.81
CA THR A 57 2.51 -3.78 8.13
C THR A 57 1.51 -4.59 8.94
N ALA A 58 0.25 -4.20 8.87
CA ALA A 58 -0.85 -4.91 9.50
C ALA A 58 -1.97 -5.16 8.47
N HIS A 59 -2.49 -6.37 8.48
CA HIS A 59 -3.62 -6.80 7.66
C HIS A 59 -4.61 -7.55 8.52
N ASN A 60 -5.89 -7.24 8.35
CA ASN A 60 -6.97 -8.04 8.88
C ASN A 60 -7.58 -8.84 7.73
N LEU A 61 -7.48 -10.17 7.82
CA LEU A 61 -8.09 -11.10 6.86
C LEU A 61 -9.19 -11.87 7.58
N TYR A 62 -10.44 -11.66 7.18
CA TYR A 62 -11.55 -12.41 7.76
C TYR A 62 -11.64 -13.79 7.11
N GLY A 63 -11.94 -14.83 7.90
CA GLY A 63 -11.93 -16.20 7.41
C GLY A 63 -12.87 -16.45 6.22
N ASN A 64 -13.99 -15.73 6.13
CA ASN A 64 -14.91 -15.79 5.00
C ASN A 64 -14.35 -15.19 3.71
N GLU A 65 -13.36 -14.29 3.79
CA GLU A 65 -12.72 -13.65 2.63
C GLU A 65 -11.75 -14.58 1.91
N ILE A 66 -11.20 -15.59 2.60
CA ILE A 66 -10.26 -16.56 2.02
C ILE A 66 -10.85 -17.23 0.77
N LYS A 67 -12.17 -17.51 0.77
CA LYS A 67 -12.86 -18.12 -0.38
C LYS A 67 -12.85 -17.23 -1.63
N TYR A 68 -12.70 -15.91 -1.46
CA TYR A 68 -12.70 -14.90 -2.51
C TYR A 68 -11.29 -14.37 -2.82
N SER A 69 -10.25 -15.07 -2.37
CA SER A 69 -8.85 -14.72 -2.67
C SER A 69 -8.65 -14.47 -4.16
N ALA A 70 -7.97 -13.39 -4.53
CA ALA A 70 -7.56 -13.16 -5.91
C ALA A 70 -6.67 -14.32 -6.39
N ARG A 71 -7.03 -14.93 -7.53
CA ARG A 71 -6.26 -16.01 -8.17
C ARG A 71 -5.57 -15.56 -9.46
N ILE A 72 -5.45 -14.24 -9.63
CA ILE A 72 -4.86 -13.65 -10.82
C ILE A 72 -3.34 -13.87 -10.82
N THR A 73 -2.82 -14.24 -11.99
CA THR A 73 -1.38 -14.39 -12.26
C THR A 73 -0.73 -13.09 -12.74
N ASP A 74 -1.53 -12.11 -13.15
CA ASP A 74 -1.05 -10.79 -13.56
C ASP A 74 -0.58 -10.02 -12.32
N ARG A 75 0.74 -9.80 -12.25
CA ARG A 75 1.36 -9.03 -11.18
C ARG A 75 1.70 -7.66 -11.76
N PRO A 76 0.94 -6.61 -11.42
CA PRO A 76 1.25 -5.28 -11.93
C PRO A 76 2.64 -4.83 -11.48
N GLY A 77 3.22 -3.90 -12.24
CA GLY A 77 4.46 -3.23 -11.85
C GLY A 77 4.32 -2.50 -10.50
N PHE A 78 5.44 -2.10 -9.93
CA PHE A 78 5.45 -1.33 -8.68
C PHE A 78 4.62 -0.05 -8.82
N SER A 79 3.80 0.24 -7.81
CA SER A 79 3.17 1.56 -7.71
C SER A 79 4.22 2.60 -7.36
N THR A 80 4.07 3.79 -7.93
CA THR A 80 4.81 4.99 -7.54
C THR A 80 4.10 5.76 -6.43
N ASP A 81 2.88 5.39 -6.09
CA ASP A 81 2.10 6.04 -5.05
C ASP A 81 2.80 5.88 -3.69
N GLY A 82 2.78 6.94 -2.89
CA GLY A 82 3.41 6.95 -1.57
C GLY A 82 4.92 7.10 -1.58
N LEU A 83 5.60 6.93 -2.72
CA LEU A 83 7.04 7.17 -2.83
C LEU A 83 7.36 8.67 -2.84
N GLY A 84 8.56 9.00 -2.38
CA GLY A 84 9.11 10.35 -2.50
C GLY A 84 9.20 10.82 -3.96
N PRO A 85 9.15 12.14 -4.21
CA PRO A 85 9.23 12.68 -5.56
C PRO A 85 10.54 12.26 -6.25
N GLY A 86 10.44 11.82 -7.51
CA GLY A 86 11.59 11.43 -8.32
C GLY A 86 12.09 9.99 -8.11
N ILE A 87 11.48 9.22 -7.21
CA ILE A 87 11.84 7.81 -7.02
C ILE A 87 11.27 6.96 -8.16
N ALA A 88 12.15 6.45 -9.02
CA ALA A 88 11.80 5.47 -10.04
C ALA A 88 11.66 4.07 -9.40
N ALA A 89 10.45 3.70 -8.97
CA ALA A 89 10.17 2.43 -8.30
C ALA A 89 10.70 1.20 -9.07
N SER A 90 10.53 1.20 -10.40
CA SER A 90 10.99 0.14 -11.28
C SER A 90 12.51 -0.05 -11.31
N LEU A 91 13.29 0.99 -10.96
CA LEU A 91 14.73 0.92 -10.81
C LEU A 91 15.11 0.60 -9.36
N ALA A 92 14.55 1.34 -8.40
CA ALA A 92 14.89 1.28 -6.99
C ALA A 92 14.68 -0.13 -6.39
N TYR A 93 13.63 -0.82 -6.81
CA TYR A 93 13.30 -2.16 -6.32
C TYR A 93 13.89 -3.29 -7.19
N THR A 94 14.82 -2.98 -8.10
CA THR A 94 15.62 -4.03 -8.75
C THR A 94 16.65 -4.60 -7.77
N GLN A 95 16.96 -5.89 -7.90
CA GLN A 95 17.96 -6.54 -7.04
C GLN A 95 19.33 -5.87 -7.12
N ASN A 96 19.73 -5.41 -8.31
CA ASN A 96 21.02 -4.77 -8.51
C ASN A 96 21.11 -3.43 -7.77
N PHE A 97 20.05 -2.63 -7.85
CA PHE A 97 20.01 -1.35 -7.13
C PHE A 97 19.99 -1.58 -5.62
N GLN A 98 19.14 -2.48 -5.12
CA GLN A 98 19.06 -2.80 -3.69
C GLN A 98 20.42 -3.25 -3.12
N LYS A 99 21.15 -4.14 -3.81
CA LYS A 99 22.50 -4.59 -3.40
C LYS A 99 23.56 -3.49 -3.44
N SER A 100 23.33 -2.41 -4.18
CA SER A 100 24.27 -1.28 -4.27
C SER A 100 24.00 -0.21 -3.21
N THR A 101 22.78 -0.18 -2.67
CA THR A 101 22.32 0.81 -1.69
C THR A 101 22.43 0.30 -0.25
N PHE A 102 22.20 -0.99 -0.03
CA PHE A 102 22.25 -1.68 1.27
C PHE A 102 23.35 -2.74 1.29
#